data_AF-A0A543CG15-F1
#
_entry.id   AF-A0A543CG15-F1
#
_cell.length_a   1.000
_cell.length_b   1.000
_cell.length_c   1.000
_cell.angle_alpha   90.00
_cell.angle_beta   90.00
_cell.angle_gamma   90.00
#
_symmetry.space_group_name_H-M   'P 1'
#
loop_
_entity.id
_entity.type
_entity.pdbx_description
1 polymer ?
#
loop_
_entity_poly.entity_id
_entity_poly.type
_entity_poly.pdbx_seq_one_letter_code
_entity_poly.pdbx_strand_id
1 'polypeptide(L)'
;MTQAKIIKLRPAVLDRPVPRVARPARPPYGEDGPVSVEWEEGRGLYVVVCNRCMEWLYTERFEQAHGWADEHHCDPELATLLAEVLGRRAA
;
A
#
# COMPACT_ATOMS: atom_id res chain seq x y z
N MET A 1 -17.68 -17.82 -41.35
CA MET A 1 -16.30 -17.79 -40.82
C MET A 1 -16.04 -16.39 -40.28
N THR A 2 -16.03 -16.22 -38.95
CA THR A 2 -15.95 -14.90 -38.28
C THR A 2 -14.49 -14.49 -38.13
N GLN A 3 -14.08 -13.40 -38.77
CA GLN A 3 -12.70 -12.92 -38.72
C GLN A 3 -12.43 -12.21 -37.39
N ALA A 4 -11.44 -12.69 -36.63
CA ALA A 4 -10.97 -11.99 -35.44
C ALA A 4 -10.11 -10.79 -35.86
N LYS A 5 -10.47 -9.58 -35.43
CA LYS A 5 -9.65 -8.36 -35.61
C LYS A 5 -8.67 -8.24 -34.44
N ILE A 6 -7.38 -8.26 -34.75
CA ILE A 6 -6.31 -8.00 -33.78
C ILE A 6 -6.22 -6.49 -33.57
N ILE A 7 -6.49 -6.02 -32.35
CA ILE A 7 -6.28 -4.63 -31.96
C ILE A 7 -4.84 -4.50 -31.45
N LYS A 8 -3.99 -3.81 -32.21
CA LYS A 8 -2.62 -3.46 -31.78
C LYS A 8 -2.72 -2.36 -30.72
N LEU A 9 -2.47 -2.70 -29.46
CA LEU A 9 -2.28 -1.71 -28.40
C LEU A 9 -1.01 -0.91 -28.73
N ARG A 10 -1.15 0.38 -29.02
CA ARG A 10 0.01 1.28 -29.08
C ARG A 10 0.54 1.44 -27.66
N PRO A 11 1.87 1.43 -27.44
CA PRO A 11 2.43 1.87 -26.18
C PRO A 11 2.05 3.33 -26.02
N ALA A 12 1.24 3.64 -25.00
CA ALA A 12 1.06 5.01 -24.58
C ALA A 12 2.39 5.45 -23.95
N VAL A 13 3.25 6.07 -24.76
CA VAL A 13 4.35 6.88 -24.21
C VAL A 13 3.69 8.11 -23.62
N LEU A 14 3.26 7.96 -22.37
CA LEU A 14 2.87 9.08 -21.54
C LEU A 14 4.16 9.78 -21.13
N ASP A 15 4.63 10.69 -21.96
CA ASP A 15 5.59 11.74 -21.58
C ASP A 15 4.86 12.81 -20.74
N ARG A 16 4.02 12.33 -19.82
CA ARG A 16 3.43 13.17 -18.79
C ARG A 16 4.50 13.20 -17.71
N PRO A 17 5.02 14.37 -17.31
CA PRO A 17 5.74 14.45 -16.07
C PRO A 17 4.77 13.93 -15.02
N VAL A 18 5.00 12.70 -14.56
CA VAL A 18 4.37 12.19 -13.36
C VAL A 18 4.76 13.26 -12.36
N PRO A 19 3.83 14.07 -11.82
CA PRO A 19 4.19 14.86 -10.66
C PRO A 19 4.79 13.80 -9.75
N ARG A 20 6.07 13.95 -9.37
CA ARG A 20 6.57 13.24 -8.21
C ARG A 20 5.55 13.62 -7.16
N VAL A 21 4.53 12.80 -6.97
CA VAL A 21 3.74 12.77 -5.77
C VAL A 21 4.85 12.58 -4.79
N ALA A 22 5.23 13.68 -4.14
CA ALA A 22 6.29 13.67 -3.17
C ALA A 22 5.88 12.52 -2.30
N ARG A 23 6.69 11.44 -2.32
CA ARG A 23 6.43 10.27 -1.49
C ARG A 23 6.04 10.87 -0.16
N PRO A 24 4.79 10.69 0.32
CA PRO A 24 4.28 11.50 1.41
C PRO A 24 5.37 11.46 2.46
N ALA A 25 5.92 12.65 2.75
CA ALA A 25 7.05 12.76 3.64
C ALA A 25 6.55 12.09 4.91
N ARG A 26 7.11 10.91 5.19
CA ARG A 26 6.65 9.99 6.23
C ARG A 26 6.36 10.87 7.45
N PRO A 27 5.11 10.95 7.93
CA PRO A 27 4.84 11.71 9.14
C PRO A 27 5.80 11.16 10.19
N PRO A 28 6.63 12.00 10.84
CA PRO A 28 7.21 11.57 12.09
C PRO A 28 5.99 11.35 13.01
N TYR A 29 6.00 10.28 13.79
CA TYR A 29 5.01 9.93 14.81
C TYR A 29 3.85 9.00 14.39
N GLY A 30 4.10 7.71 14.62
CA GLY A 30 3.21 6.79 15.33
C GLY A 30 4.12 5.88 16.15
N GLU A 31 4.07 5.98 17.48
CA GLU A 31 5.01 5.34 18.38
C GLU A 31 4.84 3.80 18.35
N ASP A 32 5.95 3.13 18.01
CA ASP A 32 6.29 1.70 18.23
C ASP A 32 5.64 0.57 17.40
N GLY A 33 4.78 0.84 16.41
CA GLY A 33 4.10 -0.21 15.60
C GLY A 33 4.56 -0.35 14.14
N PRO A 34 4.49 -1.56 13.52
CA PRO A 34 4.72 -1.73 12.08
C PRO A 34 3.58 -1.22 11.19
N VAL A 35 2.40 -0.97 11.77
CA VAL A 35 1.18 -0.55 11.08
C VAL A 35 1.04 0.97 11.11
N SER A 36 0.73 1.56 9.95
CA SER A 36 0.33 2.97 9.80
C SER A 36 -1.15 3.06 9.47
N VAL A 37 -1.86 3.95 10.16
CA VAL A 37 -3.27 4.30 9.91
C VAL A 37 -3.31 5.75 9.44
N GLU A 38 -3.84 6.01 8.25
CA GLU A 38 -3.97 7.35 7.68
C GLU A 38 -5.42 7.58 7.21
N TRP A 39 -5.93 8.79 7.39
CA TRP A 39 -7.20 9.20 6.79
C TRP A 39 -6.95 9.80 5.40
N GLU A 40 -7.62 9.29 4.37
CA GLU A 40 -7.53 9.81 3.00
C GLU A 40 -8.79 10.61 2.67
N GLU A 41 -8.64 11.93 2.63
CA GLU A 41 -9.76 12.87 2.45
C GLU A 41 -10.46 12.74 1.10
N GLY A 42 -9.73 12.39 0.03
CA GLY A 42 -10.25 12.35 -1.33
C GLY A 42 -11.30 11.27 -1.56
N ARG A 43 -11.22 10.16 -0.82
CA ARG A 43 -12.17 9.04 -0.89
C ARG A 43 -12.97 8.87 0.40
N GLY A 44 -12.68 9.63 1.45
CA GLY A 44 -13.40 9.58 2.72
C GLY A 44 -13.22 8.25 3.45
N LEU A 45 -11.99 7.74 3.48
CA LEU A 45 -11.71 6.43 4.06
C LEU A 45 -10.35 6.37 4.76
N TYR A 46 -10.27 5.54 5.79
CA TYR A 46 -9.03 5.14 6.44
C TYR A 46 -8.28 4.16 5.54
N VAL A 47 -6.98 4.40 5.42
CA VAL A 47 -6.00 3.54 4.77
C VAL A 47 -5.08 3.02 5.85
N VAL A 48 -5.11 1.71 6.06
CA VAL A 48 -4.25 1.03 7.01
C VAL A 48 -3.24 0.19 6.24
N VAL A 49 -1.96 0.29 6.60
CA VAL A 49 -0.88 -0.44 5.93
C VAL A 49 0.10 -0.99 6.95
N CYS A 50 0.39 -2.29 6.87
CA CYS A 50 1.50 -2.88 7.59
C CYS A 50 2.79 -2.77 6.78
N ASN A 51 3.81 -2.09 7.32
CA ASN A 51 5.08 -1.87 6.61
C ASN A 51 6.01 -3.10 6.58
N ARG A 52 5.64 -4.18 7.28
CA ARG A 52 6.37 -5.47 7.30
C ARG A 52 5.84 -6.41 6.22
N CYS A 53 4.56 -6.79 6.30
CA CYS A 53 3.95 -7.73 5.37
C CYS A 53 3.28 -7.06 4.15
N MET A 54 3.19 -5.73 4.12
CA MET A 54 2.54 -4.96 3.07
C MET A 54 1.04 -5.24 2.91
N GLU A 55 0.40 -5.84 3.91
CA GLU A 55 -1.07 -5.98 3.94
C GLU A 55 -1.72 -4.62 4.21
N TRP A 56 -2.87 -4.40 3.59
CA TRP A 56 -3.62 -3.16 3.72
C TRP A 56 -5.11 -3.39 3.93
N LEU A 57 -5.75 -2.42 4.59
CA LEU A 57 -7.19 -2.33 4.76
C LEU A 57 -7.66 -0.93 4.36
N TYR A 58 -8.78 -0.88 3.61
CA TYR A 58 -9.53 0.35 3.35
C TYR A 58 -10.87 0.26 4.06
N THR A 59 -11.22 1.27 4.86
CA THR A 59 -12.50 1.31 5.56
C THR A 59 -12.94 2.72 5.86
N GLU A 60 -14.23 2.99 5.83
CA GLU A 60 -14.80 4.27 6.28
C GLU A 60 -14.89 4.37 7.81
N ARG A 61 -14.63 3.26 8.53
CA ARG A 61 -14.85 3.16 9.98
C ARG A 61 -13.55 3.27 10.76
N PHE A 62 -13.49 4.30 11.62
CA PHE A 62 -12.35 4.55 12.51
C PHE A 62 -12.01 3.34 13.40
N GLU A 63 -13.01 2.75 14.07
CA GLU A 63 -12.82 1.61 14.98
C GLU A 63 -12.28 0.38 14.27
N GLN A 64 -12.70 0.16 13.03
CA GLN A 64 -12.20 -0.96 12.24
C GLN A 64 -10.74 -0.74 11.83
N ALA A 65 -10.36 0.50 11.51
CA ALA A 65 -8.99 0.83 11.13
C ALA A 65 -8.02 0.65 12.31
N HIS A 66 -8.39 1.15 13.49
CA HIS A 66 -7.55 1.05 14.69
C HIS A 66 -7.56 -0.36 15.28
N GLY A 67 -8.72 -1.01 15.33
CA GLY A 67 -8.82 -2.42 15.74
C GLY A 67 -7.99 -3.35 14.86
N TRP A 68 -7.95 -3.11 13.54
CA TRP A 68 -7.04 -3.84 12.66
C TRP A 68 -5.58 -3.57 13.03
N ALA A 69 -5.20 -2.32 13.28
CA ALA A 69 -3.83 -1.99 13.65
C ALA A 69 -3.37 -2.65 14.96
N ASP A 70 -4.26 -2.75 15.94
CA ASP A 70 -3.98 -3.35 17.25
C ASP A 70 -3.91 -4.89 17.19
N GLU A 71 -4.77 -5.52 16.37
CA GLU A 71 -4.87 -6.98 16.25
C GLU A 71 -3.96 -7.57 15.16
N HIS A 72 -3.39 -6.75 14.29
CA HIS A 72 -2.63 -7.23 13.15
C HIS A 72 -1.28 -7.85 13.57
N HIS A 73 -1.14 -9.14 13.26
CA HIS A 73 0.11 -9.88 13.40
C HIS A 73 0.58 -10.36 12.02
N CYS A 74 1.82 -10.03 11.68
CA CYS A 74 2.43 -10.56 10.46
C CYS A 74 2.76 -12.03 10.60
N ASP A 75 2.62 -12.77 9.50
CA ASP A 75 3.34 -14.03 9.36
C ASP A 75 4.86 -13.75 9.35
N PRO A 76 5.64 -14.37 10.25
CA PRO A 76 7.06 -14.05 10.42
C PRO A 76 7.93 -14.51 9.25
N GLU A 77 7.58 -15.64 8.61
CA GLU A 77 8.34 -16.16 7.46
C GLU A 77 8.11 -15.28 6.24
N LEU A 78 6.86 -14.90 5.98
CA LEU A 78 6.50 -13.98 4.90
C LEU A 78 7.11 -12.60 5.10
N ALA A 79 7.07 -12.06 6.33
CA ALA A 79 7.69 -10.78 6.64
C ALA A 79 9.20 -10.79 6.41
N THR A 80 9.87 -11.90 6.76
CA THR A 80 11.31 -12.09 6.51
C THR A 80 11.60 -12.13 5.02
N LEU A 81 10.85 -12.94 4.26
CA LEU A 81 11.02 -13.05 2.81
C LEU A 81 10.78 -11.71 2.10
N LEU A 82 9.75 -10.97 2.50
CA LEU A 82 9.47 -9.64 1.97
C LEU A 82 10.57 -8.64 2.32
N ALA A 83 11.11 -8.70 3.55
CA ALA A 83 12.23 -7.85 3.94
C ALA A 83 13.46 -8.10 3.04
N GLU A 84 13.81 -9.37 2.81
CA GLU A 84 14.91 -9.76 1.91
C GLU A 84 14.69 -9.24 0.49
N VAL A 85 13.51 -9.49 -0.10
CA VAL A 85 13.17 -9.08 -1.47
C VAL A 85 13.17 -7.55 -1.61
N LEU A 86 12.72 -6.82 -0.58
CA LEU A 86 12.67 -5.36 -0.59
C LEU A 86 13.98 -4.70 -0.16
N GLY A 87 15.02 -5.48 0.16
CA GLY A 87 16.30 -4.97 0.67
C GLY A 87 16.17 -4.25 2.02
N ARG A 88 15.16 -4.60 2.81
CA ARG A 88 14.91 -4.09 4.15
C ARG A 88 15.51 -5.07 5.16
N ARG A 89 16.03 -4.59 6.28
CA ARG A 89 16.36 -5.50 7.40
C ARG A 89 15.05 -5.95 8.02
N ALA A 90 14.87 -7.27 8.16
CA ALA A 90 13.84 -7.81 9.05
C ALA A 90 14.09 -7.24 10.46
N ALA A 91 13.04 -6.71 11.07
CA ALA A 91 13.08 -6.05 12.38
C ALA A 91 12.56 -6.99 13.46
#